data_AF-A0AA95FNB3-F1
#
_entry.id   AF-A0AA95FNB3-F1
#
_cell.length_a   1.000
_cell.length_b   1.000
_cell.length_c   1.000
_cell.angle_alpha   90.00
_cell.angle_beta   90.00
_cell.angle_gamma   90.00
#
_symmetry.space_group_name_H-M   'P 1'
#
loop_
_entity.id
_entity.type
_entity.pdbx_description
1 polymer ?
#
loop_
_entity_poly.entity_id
_entity_poly.type
_entity_poly.pdbx_seq_one_letter_code
_entity_poly.pdbx_strand_id
1 'polypeptide(L)'
;MTETTDTAAVVRAAAAGIKVGDRIRFVPLGGTGVRWWTVRVRDERFILATMQAPFRPKSELIYTVVDLTGWQRTYNGVGPGVVRSSLNALGGGWDTDDEGMAAALAGLQSGKWELSVRRVLAVQSIEIKGAAR
;
A
#
# COMPACT_ATOMS: atom_id res chain seq x y z
N MET A 1 17.84 2.18 -28.42
CA MET A 1 17.44 3.01 -27.26
C MET A 1 16.18 2.39 -26.69
N THR A 2 16.29 1.60 -25.64
CA THR A 2 15.14 1.03 -24.93
C THR A 2 14.51 2.13 -24.10
N GLU A 3 13.22 2.42 -24.32
CA GLU A 3 12.42 3.26 -23.43
C GLU A 3 12.40 2.61 -22.03
N THR A 4 13.19 3.16 -21.11
CA THR A 4 13.07 2.82 -19.69
C THR A 4 11.75 3.39 -19.21
N THR A 5 10.70 2.58 -19.21
CA THR A 5 9.40 2.95 -18.67
C THR A 5 9.55 3.27 -17.19
N ASP A 6 9.19 4.48 -16.76
CA ASP A 6 9.14 4.83 -15.34
C ASP A 6 7.98 4.07 -14.67
N THR A 7 8.31 2.90 -14.12
CA THR A 7 7.38 2.05 -13.38
C THR A 7 6.64 2.82 -12.28
N ALA A 8 7.32 3.74 -11.59
CA ALA A 8 6.68 4.48 -10.51
C ALA A 8 5.62 5.45 -11.06
N ALA A 9 5.86 6.09 -12.20
CA ALA A 9 4.85 6.90 -12.89
C ALA A 9 3.64 6.07 -13.34
N VAL A 10 3.88 4.89 -13.91
CA VAL A 10 2.80 3.97 -14.32
C VAL A 10 1.95 3.55 -13.13
N VAL A 11 2.58 3.17 -12.01
CA VAL A 11 1.87 2.78 -10.78
C VAL A 11 1.06 3.94 -10.23
N ARG A 12 1.62 5.16 -10.19
CA ARG A 12 0.90 6.36 -9.74
C ARG A 12 -0.31 6.67 -10.62
N ALA A 13 -0.15 6.56 -11.95
CA ALA A 13 -1.25 6.77 -12.89
C ALA A 13 -2.38 5.75 -12.67
N ALA A 14 -2.04 4.47 -12.50
CA ALA A 14 -3.03 3.44 -12.14
C ALA A 14 -3.70 3.72 -10.80
N ALA A 15 -2.95 4.23 -9.82
CA ALA A 15 -3.46 4.56 -8.49
C ALA A 15 -4.41 5.77 -8.48
N ALA A 16 -4.35 6.66 -9.47
CA ALA A 16 -5.19 7.85 -9.53
C ALA A 16 -6.70 7.52 -9.53
N GLY A 17 -7.10 6.40 -10.14
CA GLY A 17 -8.50 5.98 -10.22
C GLY A 17 -9.04 5.23 -8.99
N ILE A 18 -8.17 4.83 -8.04
CA ILE A 18 -8.55 4.01 -6.89
C ILE A 18 -9.46 4.79 -5.93
N LYS A 19 -10.50 4.17 -5.39
CA LYS A 19 -11.43 4.78 -4.43
C LYS A 19 -11.50 3.98 -3.14
N VAL A 20 -11.99 4.62 -2.07
CA VAL A 20 -12.37 3.90 -0.85
C VAL A 20 -13.45 2.86 -1.19
N GLY A 21 -13.30 1.66 -0.65
CA GLY A 21 -14.14 0.50 -0.97
C GLY A 21 -13.63 -0.36 -2.13
N ASP A 22 -12.72 0.15 -2.97
CA ASP A 22 -12.15 -0.66 -4.04
C ASP A 22 -11.36 -1.85 -3.48
N ARG A 23 -11.41 -2.96 -4.21
CA ARG A 23 -10.55 -4.10 -3.95
C ARG A 23 -9.32 -4.03 -4.86
N ILE A 24 -8.14 -3.90 -4.27
CA ILE A 24 -6.89 -3.74 -4.99
C ILE A 24 -5.89 -4.83 -4.68
N ARG A 25 -4.98 -5.09 -5.61
CA ARG A 25 -3.91 -6.08 -5.47
C ARG A 25 -2.58 -5.45 -5.90
N PHE A 26 -1.62 -5.46 -4.99
CA PHE A 26 -0.28 -4.92 -5.23
C PHE A 26 0.63 -6.04 -5.72
N VAL A 27 1.27 -5.84 -6.87
CA VAL A 27 2.29 -6.77 -7.39
C VAL A 27 3.67 -6.25 -6.98
N PRO A 28 4.39 -6.95 -6.08
CA PRO A 28 5.72 -6.52 -5.66
C PRO A 28 6.80 -6.88 -6.70
N LEU A 29 7.92 -6.17 -6.68
CA LEU A 29 9.12 -6.54 -7.44
C LEU A 29 9.57 -7.96 -7.07
N GLY A 30 9.69 -8.84 -8.08
CA GLY A 30 10.19 -10.21 -7.90
C GLY A 30 9.15 -11.22 -7.38
N GLY A 31 7.86 -10.90 -7.39
CA GLY A 31 6.83 -11.84 -6.99
C GLY A 31 5.43 -11.51 -7.50
N THR A 32 4.50 -12.43 -7.29
CA THR A 32 3.09 -12.20 -7.62
C THR A 32 2.33 -11.64 -6.42
N GLY A 33 1.59 -10.56 -6.63
CA GLY A 33 0.58 -10.11 -5.68
C GLY A 33 -0.57 -11.11 -5.67
N VAL A 34 -0.69 -11.96 -4.65
CA VAL A 34 -1.80 -12.95 -4.58
C VAL A 34 -2.98 -12.48 -3.73
N ARG A 35 -2.82 -11.41 -2.96
CA ARG A 35 -3.81 -10.96 -1.96
C ARG A 35 -4.54 -9.71 -2.41
N TRP A 36 -5.86 -9.77 -2.34
CA TRP A 36 -6.75 -8.63 -2.55
C TRP A 36 -7.01 -7.90 -1.24
N TRP A 37 -6.77 -6.61 -1.23
CA TRP A 37 -6.97 -5.69 -0.13
C TRP A 37 -8.17 -4.78 -0.41
N THR A 38 -8.89 -4.36 0.61
CA THR A 38 -9.99 -3.39 0.51
C THR A 38 -9.45 -2.03 0.94
N VAL A 39 -9.53 -1.04 0.07
CA VAL A 39 -9.11 0.33 0.39
C VAL A 39 -10.06 0.90 1.44
N ARG A 40 -9.51 1.33 2.57
CA ARG A 40 -10.27 1.92 3.67
C ARG A 40 -10.17 3.44 3.65
N VAL A 41 -8.99 3.96 3.34
CA VAL A 41 -8.72 5.40 3.26
C VAL A 41 -7.54 5.64 2.33
N ARG A 42 -7.55 6.79 1.65
CA ARG A 42 -6.46 7.22 0.77
C ARG A 42 -6.40 8.74 0.65
N ASP A 43 -5.25 9.23 0.22
CA ASP A 43 -5.08 10.58 -0.33
C ASP A 43 -4.22 10.52 -1.61
N GLU A 44 -3.52 11.61 -1.93
CA GLU A 44 -2.62 11.72 -3.09
C GLU A 44 -1.33 10.90 -2.91
N ARG A 45 -0.88 10.68 -1.67
CA ARG A 45 0.39 10.03 -1.35
C ARG A 45 0.19 8.61 -0.83
N PHE A 46 -0.80 8.40 0.02
CA PHE A 46 -0.99 7.17 0.76
C PHE A 46 -2.26 6.43 0.37
N ILE A 47 -2.17 5.11 0.33
CA ILE A 47 -3.32 4.21 0.30
C ILE A 47 -3.23 3.27 1.49
N LEU A 48 -4.25 3.25 2.33
CA LEU A 48 -4.38 2.34 3.46
C LEU A 48 -5.49 1.34 3.15
N ALA A 49 -5.15 0.06 3.24
CA ALA A 49 -6.05 -1.01 2.85
C ALA A 49 -5.98 -2.18 3.83
N THR A 50 -7.09 -2.90 3.99
CA THR A 50 -7.20 -4.04 4.90
C THR A 50 -7.57 -5.33 4.18
N MET A 51 -7.25 -6.46 4.79
CA MET A 51 -7.76 -7.77 4.40
C MET A 51 -7.98 -8.63 5.64
N GLN A 52 -8.80 -9.67 5.51
CA GLN A 52 -8.93 -10.70 6.54
C GLN A 52 -7.57 -11.36 6.79
N ALA A 53 -7.18 -11.45 8.06
CA ALA A 53 -5.98 -12.13 8.49
C ALA A 53 -6.04 -13.62 8.07
N PRO A 54 -4.99 -14.16 7.42
CA PRO A 54 -4.97 -15.57 7.01
C PRO A 54 -5.07 -16.50 8.21
N PHE A 55 -5.90 -17.56 8.10
CA PHE A 55 -6.05 -18.59 9.13
C PHE A 55 -6.49 -18.08 10.52
N ARG A 56 -7.08 -16.88 10.58
CA ARG A 56 -7.65 -16.29 11.80
C ARG A 56 -9.18 -16.28 11.75
N PRO A 57 -9.86 -16.16 12.91
CA PRO A 57 -11.29 -15.99 12.96
C PRO A 57 -11.77 -14.85 12.07
N LYS A 58 -12.94 -15.04 11.46
CA LYS A 58 -13.61 -14.02 10.63
C LYS A 58 -13.80 -12.75 11.47
N SER A 59 -13.30 -11.62 10.97
CA SER A 59 -13.27 -10.25 11.54
C SER A 59 -11.88 -9.74 11.91
N GLU A 60 -10.87 -10.60 12.09
CA GLU A 60 -9.51 -10.13 12.36
C GLU A 60 -8.90 -9.54 11.08
N LEU A 61 -8.73 -8.23 11.02
CA LEU A 61 -8.18 -7.54 9.85
C LEU A 61 -6.69 -7.28 10.04
N ILE A 62 -5.94 -7.42 8.95
CA ILE A 62 -4.60 -6.85 8.83
C ILE A 62 -4.64 -5.70 7.84
N TYR A 63 -3.75 -4.72 8.05
CA TYR A 63 -3.66 -3.55 7.20
C TYR A 63 -2.32 -3.48 6.47
N THR A 64 -2.29 -2.65 5.44
CA THR A 64 -1.07 -2.27 4.72
C THR A 64 -1.17 -0.82 4.29
N VAL A 65 0.00 -0.19 4.10
CA VAL A 65 0.13 1.17 3.62
C VAL A 65 0.95 1.17 2.34
N VAL A 66 0.52 1.92 1.33
CA VAL A 66 1.30 2.23 0.14
C VAL A 66 1.70 3.68 0.17
N ASP A 67 2.98 3.99 -0.04
CA ASP A 67 3.48 5.34 -0.30
C ASP A 67 3.77 5.46 -1.79
N LEU A 68 3.01 6.31 -2.47
CA LEU A 68 3.01 6.53 -3.91
C LEU A 68 4.12 7.51 -4.36
N THR A 69 4.54 8.43 -3.49
CA THR A 69 5.39 9.57 -3.88
C THR A 69 6.54 9.86 -2.93
N GLY A 70 6.45 9.44 -1.67
CA GLY A 70 7.35 9.85 -0.60
C GLY A 70 8.56 8.96 -0.35
N TRP A 71 8.68 7.80 -1.03
CA TRP A 71 9.81 6.90 -0.80
C TRP A 71 11.00 7.25 -1.70
N GLN A 72 11.84 8.15 -1.18
CA GLN A 72 12.98 8.75 -1.90
C GLN A 72 14.31 8.03 -1.67
N ARG A 73 14.36 7.03 -0.79
CA ARG A 73 15.60 6.32 -0.40
C ARG A 73 15.54 4.84 -0.77
N THR A 74 16.70 4.24 -0.98
CA THR A 74 16.81 2.79 -1.13
C THR A 74 17.09 2.14 0.22
N TYR A 75 16.27 1.16 0.60
CA TYR A 75 16.49 0.32 1.78
C TYR A 75 16.34 -1.15 1.37
N ASN A 76 17.32 -2.00 1.69
CA ASN A 76 17.32 -3.42 1.33
C ASN A 76 17.01 -3.70 -0.16
N GLY A 77 17.55 -2.87 -1.07
CA GLY A 77 17.28 -2.97 -2.51
C GLY A 77 15.89 -2.50 -2.96
N VAL A 78 15.11 -1.89 -2.07
CA VAL A 78 13.78 -1.34 -2.35
C VAL A 78 13.79 0.18 -2.35
N GLY A 79 13.32 0.78 -3.45
CA GLY A 79 13.26 2.23 -3.65
C GLY A 79 14.47 2.79 -4.40
N PRO A 80 14.42 4.05 -4.87
CA PRO A 80 13.28 4.98 -4.77
C PRO A 80 12.08 4.54 -5.63
N GLY A 81 10.87 4.98 -5.29
CA GLY A 81 9.66 4.68 -6.06
C GLY A 81 8.42 4.39 -5.22
N VAL A 82 7.44 3.66 -5.78
CA VAL A 82 6.23 3.27 -5.04
C VAL A 82 6.54 2.08 -4.14
N VAL A 83 6.17 2.18 -2.86
CA VAL A 83 6.41 1.10 -1.90
C VAL A 83 5.16 0.73 -1.13
N ARG A 84 5.08 -0.54 -0.74
CA ARG A 84 4.10 -1.07 0.20
C ARG A 84 4.80 -1.47 1.49
N SER A 85 4.27 -1.08 2.64
CA SER A 85 4.75 -1.49 3.96
C SER A 85 3.62 -1.55 5.01
N SER A 86 4.00 -1.57 6.29
CA SER A 86 3.16 -1.29 7.45
C SER A 86 3.70 -0.06 8.18
N LEU A 87 2.99 0.46 9.18
CA LEU A 87 3.57 1.45 10.09
C LEU A 87 4.67 0.83 10.95
N ASN A 88 5.65 1.64 11.35
CA ASN A 88 6.73 1.25 12.24
C ASN A 88 6.22 0.96 13.67
N ALA A 89 5.30 1.78 14.18
CA ALA A 89 4.83 1.76 15.56
C ALA A 89 3.81 0.65 15.83
N LEU A 90 2.97 0.32 14.84
CA LEU A 90 1.83 -0.60 15.02
C LEU A 90 2.08 -1.99 14.41
N GLY A 91 3.10 -2.13 13.56
CA GLY A 91 3.41 -3.38 12.87
C GLY A 91 2.31 -3.83 11.90
N GLY A 92 2.44 -5.03 11.31
CA GLY A 92 1.51 -5.52 10.27
C GLY A 92 0.26 -6.26 10.77
N GLY A 93 0.04 -6.29 12.09
CA GLY A 93 -1.03 -7.06 12.74
C GLY A 93 -1.87 -6.23 13.70
N TRP A 94 -1.93 -4.92 13.49
CA TRP A 94 -2.81 -4.05 14.27
C TRP A 94 -4.25 -4.25 13.83
N ASP A 95 -5.10 -4.69 14.77
CA ASP A 95 -6.54 -4.75 14.56
C ASP A 95 -7.09 -3.32 14.52
N THR A 96 -7.87 -3.03 13.50
CA THR A 96 -8.23 -1.65 13.16
C THR A 96 -9.49 -1.60 12.32
N ASP A 97 -10.28 -0.57 12.58
CA ASP A 97 -11.51 -0.22 11.87
C ASP A 97 -11.29 1.01 10.99
N ASP A 98 -12.38 1.59 10.49
CA ASP A 98 -12.29 2.75 9.59
C ASP A 98 -11.77 4.02 10.30
N GLU A 99 -12.09 4.19 11.59
CA GLU A 99 -11.62 5.32 12.38
C GLU A 99 -10.11 5.18 12.67
N GLY A 100 -9.67 3.99 13.05
CA GLY A 100 -8.25 3.68 13.23
C GLY A 100 -7.43 3.89 11.96
N MET A 101 -7.98 3.56 10.79
CA MET A 101 -7.32 3.82 9.51
C MET A 101 -7.26 5.33 9.17
N ALA A 102 -8.30 6.10 9.50
CA ALA A 102 -8.28 7.56 9.31
C ALA A 102 -7.22 8.23 10.21
N ALA A 103 -7.15 7.81 11.47
CA ALA A 103 -6.11 8.24 12.41
C ALA A 103 -4.70 7.87 11.93
N ALA A 104 -4.55 6.69 11.31
CA ALA A 104 -3.29 6.27 10.71
C ALA A 104 -2.86 7.15 9.54
N LEU A 105 -3.79 7.54 8.66
CA LEU A 105 -3.51 8.49 7.60
C LEU A 105 -3.07 9.84 8.17
N ALA A 106 -3.79 10.39 9.16
CA ALA A 106 -3.41 11.65 9.79
C ALA A 106 -2.04 11.59 10.47
N GLY A 107 -1.70 10.45 11.09
CA GLY A 107 -0.38 10.20 11.67
C GLY A 107 0.74 10.20 10.63
N LEU A 108 0.49 9.63 9.45
CA LEU A 108 1.43 9.63 8.33
C LEU A 108 1.59 11.02 7.71
N GLN A 109 0.49 11.75 7.51
CA GLN A 109 0.49 13.10 6.94
C GLN A 109 1.23 14.10 7.84
N SER A 110 1.07 13.99 9.16
CA SER A 110 1.77 14.84 10.13
C SER A 110 3.23 14.43 10.37
N GLY A 111 3.68 13.28 9.82
CA GLY A 111 4.99 12.72 10.11
C GLY A 111 5.14 12.14 11.52
N LYS A 112 4.06 12.11 12.32
CA LYS A 112 4.04 11.47 13.63
C LYS A 112 4.37 9.97 13.52
N TRP A 113 3.88 9.34 12.44
CA TRP A 113 4.12 7.94 12.13
C TRP A 113 4.87 7.79 10.81
N GLU A 114 5.67 6.74 10.72
CA GLU A 114 6.46 6.43 9.53
C GLU A 114 6.24 4.99 9.08
N LEU A 115 6.53 4.73 7.81
CA LEU A 115 6.54 3.37 7.30
C LEU A 115 7.71 2.56 7.87
N SER A 116 7.46 1.28 8.12
CA SER A 116 8.50 0.36 8.53
C SER A 116 9.46 0.08 7.37
N VAL A 117 10.74 0.37 7.57
CA VAL A 117 11.82 0.01 6.62
C VAL A 117 12.06 -1.51 6.55
N ARG A 118 11.61 -2.27 7.57
CA ARG A 118 11.83 -3.73 7.65
C ARG A 118 10.86 -4.56 6.81
N ARG A 119 9.72 -3.97 6.41
CA ARG A 119 8.63 -4.66 5.70
C ARG A 119 8.31 -4.03 4.35
N VAL A 120 9.20 -3.17 3.88
CA VAL A 120 9.04 -2.43 2.64
C VAL A 120 9.20 -3.36 1.43
N LEU A 121 8.29 -3.25 0.48
CA LEU A 121 8.35 -3.92 -0.82
C LEU A 121 8.16 -2.88 -1.93
N ALA A 122 8.96 -2.96 -2.99
CA ALA A 122 8.74 -2.16 -4.20
C ALA A 122 7.48 -2.65 -4.91
N VAL A 123 6.59 -1.74 -5.31
CA VAL A 123 5.36 -2.06 -6.05
C VAL A 123 5.60 -1.81 -7.54
N GLN A 124 5.33 -2.82 -8.37
CA GLN A 124 5.46 -2.73 -9.83
C GLN A 124 4.14 -2.43 -10.53
N SER A 125 3.02 -2.89 -9.97
CA SER A 125 1.68 -2.60 -10.49
C SER A 125 0.64 -2.71 -9.38
N ILE A 126 -0.50 -2.05 -9.63
CA ILE A 126 -1.70 -2.13 -8.79
C ILE A 126 -2.86 -2.52 -9.68
N GLU A 127 -3.51 -3.62 -9.36
CA GLU A 127 -4.71 -4.07 -10.05
C GLU A 127 -5.94 -3.71 -9.22
N ILE A 128 -7.02 -3.29 -9.89
CA ILE A 128 -8.32 -2.99 -9.29
C ILE A 128 -9.31 -4.07 -9.71
N LYS A 129 -9.96 -4.71 -8.74
CA LYS A 129 -10.93 -5.77 -9.02
C LYS A 129 -12.18 -5.18 -9.65
N GLY A 130 -12.56 -5.67 -10.83
CA GLY A 130 -13.77 -5.23 -11.53
C GLY A 130 -13.60 -3.97 -12.37
N ALA A 131 -12.38 -3.43 -12.51
CA ALA A 131 -12.09 -2.51 -13.61
C ALA A 131 -12.29 -3.28 -14.93
N ALA A 132 -13.33 -2.93 -15.67
CA ALA A 132 -13.55 -3.47 -17.02
C ALA A 132 -12.29 -3.16 -17.85
N ARG A 133 -11.77 -4.22 -18.50
CA ARG A 133 -10.57 -4.17 -19.32
C ARG A 133 -10.84 -3.51 -20.66
#